data_AF-A0AAU4F618-F1
#
_entry.id   AF-A0AAU4F618-F1
#
_cell.length_a   1.000
_cell.length_b   1.000
_cell.length_c   1.000
_cell.angle_alpha   90.00
_cell.angle_beta   90.00
_cell.angle_gamma   90.00
#
_symmetry.space_group_name_H-M   'P 1'
#
loop_
_entity.id
_entity.type
_entity.pdbx_description
1 polymer ?
#
loop_
_entity_poly.entity_id
_entity_poly.type
_entity_poly.pdbx_seq_one_letter_code
_entity_poly.pdbx_strand_id
1 'polypeptide(L)'
;MTPHHDDAVTARKNRLWVAGALGVLLLAVPALRKWQLRWGADHHEVIAALAGDDLIAEPDLVATRAITITAPASQVWPWLAQLGQARGGFYSYDVLENLVGCDIHSAERIVAAWQHVEVGDEVKLHPDVSMAVAGIEEGRALVL
;
A
#
# COMPACT_ATOMS: atom_id res chain seq x y z
N MET A 1 38.01 9.25 -47.28
CA MET A 1 37.06 8.12 -47.20
C MET A 1 36.32 8.26 -45.87
N THR A 2 35.02 8.53 -45.93
CA THR A 2 34.22 9.24 -44.92
C THR A 2 33.65 8.33 -43.81
N PRO A 3 33.96 8.56 -42.51
CA PRO A 3 33.26 7.93 -41.41
C PRO A 3 32.07 8.76 -40.88
N HIS A 4 31.77 9.91 -41.47
CA HIS A 4 30.93 10.93 -40.81
C HIS A 4 29.40 10.78 -41.01
N HIS A 5 28.93 9.83 -41.84
CA HIS A 5 27.51 9.73 -42.22
C HIS A 5 26.69 8.76 -41.36
N ASP A 6 27.30 7.68 -40.87
CA ASP A 6 26.59 6.59 -40.16
C ASP A 6 26.26 6.92 -38.69
N ASP A 7 27.08 7.75 -38.04
CA ASP A 7 26.88 8.14 -36.65
C ASP A 7 25.64 9.02 -36.46
N ALA A 8 25.36 9.90 -37.41
CA ALA A 8 24.22 10.82 -37.35
C ALA A 8 22.88 10.10 -37.54
N VAL A 9 22.84 9.06 -38.37
CA VAL A 9 21.65 8.22 -38.59
C VAL A 9 21.38 7.36 -37.36
N THR A 10 22.43 6.77 -36.78
CA THR A 10 22.34 5.94 -35.57
C THR A 10 21.91 6.75 -34.35
N ALA A 11 22.47 7.95 -34.16
CA ALA A 11 22.05 8.87 -33.10
C ALA A 11 20.59 9.33 -33.25
N ARG A 12 20.12 9.59 -34.48
CA ARG A 12 18.71 9.95 -34.75
C ARG A 12 17.77 8.78 -34.47
N LYS A 13 18.14 7.57 -34.88
CA LYS A 13 17.38 6.34 -34.59
C LYS A 13 17.27 6.12 -33.08
N ASN A 14 18.37 6.25 -32.33
CA ASN A 14 18.37 6.10 -30.87
C ASN A 14 17.51 7.16 -30.17
N ARG A 15 17.51 8.41 -30.64
CA ARG A 15 16.63 9.47 -30.11
C ARG A 15 15.15 9.18 -30.35
N LEU A 16 14.79 8.61 -31.50
CA LEU A 16 13.42 8.18 -31.79
C LEU A 16 12.97 7.01 -30.91
N TRP A 17 13.86 6.04 -30.65
CA TRP A 17 13.58 4.94 -29.71
C TRP A 17 13.41 5.43 -28.28
N VAL A 18 14.27 6.35 -27.81
CA VAL A 18 14.15 6.94 -26.46
C VAL A 18 12.87 7.77 -26.33
N ALA A 19 12.55 8.60 -27.32
CA ALA A 19 11.32 9.39 -27.33
C ALA A 19 10.07 8.49 -27.38
N GLY A 20 10.10 7.42 -28.17
CA GLY A 20 9.04 6.42 -28.23
C GLY A 20 8.85 5.70 -26.89
N ALA A 21 9.95 5.27 -26.24
CA ALA A 21 9.92 4.62 -24.94
C ALA A 21 9.37 5.55 -23.84
N LEU A 22 9.79 6.82 -23.83
CA LEU A 22 9.24 7.83 -22.92
C LEU A 22 7.74 8.07 -23.17
N GLY A 23 7.32 8.14 -24.43
CA GLY A 23 5.92 8.26 -24.81
C GLY A 23 5.08 7.09 -24.30
N VAL A 24 5.56 5.85 -24.47
CA VAL A 24 4.88 4.64 -23.96
C VAL A 24 4.80 4.66 -22.44
N LEU A 25 5.89 5.03 -21.75
CA LEU A 25 5.91 5.11 -20.29
C LEU A 25 4.87 6.13 -19.79
N LEU A 26 4.84 7.33 -20.37
CA LEU A 26 3.89 8.38 -20.00
C LEU A 26 2.44 7.94 -20.22
N LEU A 27 2.15 7.22 -21.30
CA LEU A 27 0.81 6.68 -21.59
C LEU A 27 0.42 5.51 -20.66
N ALA A 28 1.39 4.76 -20.14
CA ALA A 28 1.14 3.66 -19.23
C ALA A 28 0.87 4.12 -17.79
N VAL A 29 1.39 5.28 -17.37
CA VAL A 29 1.27 5.81 -16.00
C VAL A 29 -0.19 5.86 -15.50
N PRO A 30 -1.19 6.36 -16.25
CA PRO A 30 -2.58 6.39 -15.77
C PRO A 30 -3.17 4.99 -15.55
N ALA A 31 -2.88 4.05 -16.45
CA ALA A 31 -3.33 2.66 -16.33
C ALA A 31 -2.67 1.98 -15.11
N LEU A 32 -1.35 2.16 -14.96
CA LEU A 32 -0.60 1.64 -13.82
C LEU A 32 -1.08 2.24 -12.51
N ARG A 33 -1.35 3.55 -12.47
CA ARG A 33 -1.91 4.22 -11.29
C ARG A 33 -3.29 3.68 -10.94
N LYS A 34 -4.20 3.54 -11.92
CA LYS A 34 -5.52 2.95 -11.68
C LYS A 34 -5.43 1.53 -11.13
N TRP A 35 -4.53 0.71 -11.68
CA TRP A 35 -4.29 -0.64 -11.18
C TRP A 35 -3.72 -0.64 -9.76
N GLN A 36 -2.73 0.21 -9.47
CA GLN A 36 -2.09 0.31 -8.16
C GLN A 36 -3.01 0.83 -7.06
N LEU A 37 -4.00 1.68 -7.39
CA LEU A 37 -5.04 2.15 -6.47
C LEU A 37 -6.13 1.11 -6.19
N ARG A 38 -6.26 0.07 -7.02
CA ARG A 38 -7.31 -0.96 -6.94
C ARG A 38 -6.75 -2.37 -6.81
N TRP A 39 -5.50 -2.47 -6.38
CA TRP A 39 -4.74 -3.72 -6.45
C TRP A 39 -5.43 -4.82 -5.63
N GLY A 40 -5.73 -5.94 -6.30
CA GLY A 40 -6.40 -7.10 -5.72
C GLY A 40 -7.91 -6.94 -5.46
N ALA A 41 -8.45 -5.72 -5.57
CA ALA A 41 -9.87 -5.45 -5.37
C ALA A 41 -10.68 -5.58 -6.66
N ASP A 42 -11.86 -6.20 -6.56
CA ASP A 42 -12.81 -6.25 -7.66
C ASP A 42 -13.67 -4.98 -7.76
N HIS A 43 -14.53 -4.90 -8.79
CA HIS A 43 -15.35 -3.71 -9.00
C HIS A 43 -16.38 -3.46 -7.88
N HIS A 44 -16.94 -4.51 -7.31
CA HIS A 44 -17.92 -4.41 -6.22
C HIS A 44 -17.25 -3.96 -4.93
N GLU A 45 -16.06 -4.47 -4.63
CA GLU A 45 -15.27 -4.05 -3.47
C GLU A 45 -14.84 -2.58 -3.57
N VAL A 46 -14.47 -2.11 -4.77
CA VAL A 46 -14.05 -0.72 -5.01
C VAL A 46 -15.18 0.30 -4.81
N ILE A 47 -16.44 -0.09 -5.05
CA ILE A 47 -17.60 0.82 -4.91
C ILE A 47 -18.41 0.59 -3.64
N ALA A 48 -18.01 -0.38 -2.82
CA ALA A 48 -18.67 -0.66 -1.56
C ALA A 48 -18.42 0.49 -0.58
N ALA A 49 -19.44 0.80 0.24
CA ALA A 49 -19.23 1.66 1.41
C ALA A 49 -18.44 0.87 2.45
N LEU A 50 -17.28 1.40 2.85
CA LEU A 50 -16.41 0.82 3.87
C LEU A 50 -16.49 1.66 5.15
N ALA A 51 -16.21 1.00 6.28
CA ALA A 51 -16.13 1.70 7.55
C ALA A 51 -15.03 2.77 7.50
N GLY A 52 -15.38 4.01 7.86
CA GLY A 52 -14.46 5.15 7.85
C GLY A 52 -14.52 6.01 6.58
N ASP A 53 -15.24 5.59 5.52
CA ASP A 53 -15.38 6.38 4.28
C ASP A 53 -16.01 7.76 4.52
N ASP A 54 -16.75 7.93 5.61
CA ASP A 54 -17.43 9.17 6.00
C ASP A 54 -16.57 10.10 6.88
N LEU A 55 -15.39 9.66 7.34
CA LEU A 55 -14.51 10.47 8.20
C LEU A 55 -13.85 11.63 7.46
N ILE A 56 -13.62 11.49 6.16
CA ILE A 56 -13.00 12.51 5.32
C ILE A 56 -13.98 12.87 4.19
N ALA A 57 -14.58 14.06 4.28
CA ALA A 57 -15.60 14.50 3.32
C ALA A 57 -15.05 14.66 1.88
N GLU A 58 -13.83 15.17 1.74
CA GLU A 58 -13.18 15.43 0.45
C GLU A 58 -11.74 14.88 0.46
N PRO A 59 -11.55 13.56 0.25
CA PRO A 59 -10.22 12.97 0.27
C PRO A 59 -9.43 13.32 -1.00
N ASP A 60 -8.18 13.76 -0.84
CA ASP A 60 -7.26 14.00 -1.96
C ASP A 60 -6.92 12.71 -2.73
N LEU A 61 -7.00 11.55 -2.06
CA LEU A 61 -6.70 10.25 -2.62
C LEU A 61 -7.55 9.16 -1.97
N VAL A 62 -8.15 8.30 -2.80
CA VAL A 62 -8.84 7.08 -2.40
C VAL A 62 -8.19 5.89 -3.08
N ALA A 63 -7.88 4.85 -2.31
CA ALA A 63 -7.36 3.59 -2.80
C ALA A 63 -8.04 2.43 -2.05
N THR A 64 -8.56 1.46 -2.81
CA THR A 64 -9.17 0.25 -2.25
C THR A 64 -8.33 -0.93 -2.69
N ARG A 65 -7.71 -1.63 -1.74
CA ARG A 65 -6.89 -2.80 -2.02
C ARG A 65 -7.43 -3.99 -1.24
N ALA A 66 -7.43 -5.15 -1.86
CA ALA A 66 -7.98 -6.35 -1.26
C ALA A 66 -7.06 -7.55 -1.46
N ILE A 67 -7.12 -8.46 -0.50
CA ILE A 67 -6.53 -9.79 -0.59
C ILE A 67 -7.50 -10.77 0.08
N THR A 68 -7.83 -11.86 -0.62
CA THR A 68 -8.67 -12.90 -0.04
C THR A 68 -7.83 -13.82 0.84
N ILE A 69 -8.22 -13.93 2.11
CA ILE A 69 -7.63 -14.89 3.06
C ILE A 69 -8.64 -16.03 3.25
N THR A 70 -8.25 -17.25 2.93
CA THR A 70 -9.10 -18.45 3.09
C THR A 70 -9.10 -18.93 4.54
N ALA A 71 -9.57 -18.08 5.46
CA ALA A 71 -9.73 -18.38 6.88
C ALA A 71 -10.94 -17.61 7.47
N PRO A 72 -11.54 -18.09 8.57
CA PRO A 72 -12.55 -17.34 9.29
C PRO A 72 -12.01 -15.99 9.80
N ALA A 73 -12.85 -14.96 9.82
CA ALA A 73 -12.48 -13.64 10.33
C ALA A 73 -11.97 -13.68 11.79
N SER A 74 -12.46 -14.60 12.61
CA SER A 74 -11.98 -14.81 13.98
C SER A 74 -10.54 -15.31 14.08
N GLN A 75 -9.99 -15.90 13.01
CA GLN A 75 -8.57 -16.28 12.94
C GLN A 75 -7.70 -15.17 12.36
N VAL A 76 -8.28 -14.27 11.56
CA VAL A 76 -7.58 -13.14 10.94
C VAL A 76 -7.50 -11.95 11.90
N TRP A 77 -8.59 -11.67 12.61
CA TRP A 77 -8.73 -10.50 13.48
C TRP A 77 -7.58 -10.33 14.49
N PRO A 78 -7.10 -11.37 15.19
CA PRO A 78 -5.99 -11.22 16.13
C PRO A 78 -4.70 -10.67 15.51
N TRP A 79 -4.48 -10.92 14.22
CA TRP A 79 -3.33 -10.37 13.47
C TRP A 79 -3.53 -8.89 13.14
N LEU A 80 -4.76 -8.47 12.84
CA LEU A 80 -5.13 -7.07 12.58
C LEU A 80 -5.08 -6.24 13.86
N ALA A 81 -5.62 -6.75 14.96
CA ALA A 81 -5.64 -6.08 16.26
C ALA A 81 -4.23 -5.72 16.76
N GLN A 82 -3.24 -6.54 16.43
CA GLN A 82 -1.85 -6.29 16.82
C GLN A 82 -1.03 -5.53 15.78
N LEU A 83 -1.62 -4.93 14.73
CA LEU A 83 -0.86 -4.11 13.78
C LEU A 83 -0.13 -2.95 14.46
N GLY A 84 1.05 -2.61 13.95
CA GLY A 84 1.84 -1.45 14.36
C GLY A 84 3.32 -1.75 14.59
N GLN A 85 4.16 -0.75 14.35
CA GLN A 85 5.63 -0.81 14.44
C GLN A 85 6.13 -1.34 15.79
N ALA A 86 5.52 -0.90 16.90
CA ALA A 86 5.85 -1.34 18.26
C ALA A 86 4.99 -2.53 18.75
N ARG A 87 4.25 -3.18 17.84
CA ARG A 87 3.38 -4.34 18.11
C ARG A 87 3.77 -5.48 17.16
N GLY A 88 2.82 -5.99 16.38
CA GLY A 88 2.99 -7.11 15.47
C GLY A 88 3.51 -6.76 14.08
N GLY A 89 3.89 -5.49 13.83
CA GLY A 89 4.34 -5.02 12.53
C GLY A 89 3.19 -4.87 11.53
N PHE A 90 3.53 -4.80 10.23
CA PHE A 90 2.57 -4.73 9.12
C PHE A 90 2.64 -5.95 8.19
N TYR A 91 3.44 -6.97 8.56
CA TYR A 91 3.59 -8.23 7.82
C TYR A 91 3.97 -8.03 6.35
N SER A 92 4.84 -7.04 6.13
CA SER A 92 5.32 -6.58 4.83
C SER A 92 6.78 -7.04 4.64
N TYR A 93 7.59 -6.23 3.98
CA TYR A 93 9.01 -6.45 3.80
C TYR A 93 9.80 -5.71 4.89
N ASP A 94 9.79 -6.23 6.12
CA ASP A 94 10.46 -5.64 7.29
C ASP A 94 11.89 -5.17 6.98
N VAL A 95 12.66 -5.95 6.22
CA VAL A 95 14.03 -5.58 5.82
C VAL A 95 14.08 -4.30 5.00
N LEU A 96 13.17 -4.13 4.02
CA LEU A 96 13.12 -2.92 3.19
C LEU A 96 12.64 -1.71 3.99
N GLU A 97 11.71 -1.92 4.91
CA GLU A 97 11.18 -0.88 5.79
C GLU A 97 12.22 -0.41 6.81
N ASN A 98 13.02 -1.34 7.33
CA ASN A 98 14.11 -1.04 8.26
C ASN A 98 15.29 -0.34 7.58
N LEU A 99 15.51 -0.57 6.28
CA LEU A 99 16.49 0.20 5.50
C LEU A 99 16.15 1.70 5.41
N VAL A 100 14.88 2.06 5.60
CA VAL A 100 14.43 3.47 5.62
C VAL A 100 14.08 3.97 7.03
N GLY A 101 14.41 3.20 8.07
CA GLY A 101 14.33 3.64 9.47
C GLY A 101 13.02 3.33 10.20
N CYS A 102 12.13 2.50 9.63
CA CYS A 102 10.84 2.22 10.26
C CYS A 102 10.92 1.38 11.56
N ASP A 103 12.02 0.65 11.80
CA ASP A 103 12.21 -0.24 12.97
C ASP A 103 11.02 -1.20 13.20
N ILE A 104 10.48 -1.77 12.12
CA ILE A 104 9.37 -2.72 12.13
C ILE A 104 9.92 -4.13 12.41
N HIS A 105 9.27 -4.82 13.36
CA HIS A 105 9.52 -6.22 13.68
C HIS A 105 8.19 -6.98 13.63
N SER A 106 7.91 -7.65 12.52
CA SER A 106 6.66 -8.38 12.35
C SER A 106 6.61 -9.60 13.28
N ALA A 107 5.50 -9.74 14.00
CA ALA A 107 5.33 -10.87 14.91
C ALA A 107 4.96 -12.13 14.14
N GLU A 108 5.53 -13.27 14.55
CA GLU A 108 5.20 -14.59 13.97
C GLU A 108 4.12 -15.34 14.77
N ARG A 109 3.56 -14.69 15.81
CA ARG A 109 2.54 -15.27 16.68
C ARG A 109 1.60 -14.19 17.20
N ILE A 110 0.42 -14.62 17.62
CA ILE A 110 -0.52 -13.77 18.35
C ILE A 110 0.01 -13.51 19.76
N VAL A 111 0.05 -12.23 20.14
CA VAL A 111 0.50 -11.79 21.46
C VAL A 111 -0.71 -11.27 22.24
N ALA A 112 -1.03 -11.93 23.36
CA ALA A 112 -2.22 -11.64 24.16
C ALA A 112 -2.30 -10.18 24.63
N ALA A 113 -1.16 -9.54 24.93
CA ALA A 113 -1.11 -8.15 25.37
C ALA A 113 -1.52 -7.13 24.31
N TRP A 114 -1.59 -7.51 23.02
CA TRP A 114 -1.93 -6.61 21.92
C TRP A 114 -3.35 -6.83 21.37
N GLN A 115 -4.14 -7.69 22.01
CA GLN A 115 -5.47 -8.07 21.50
C GLN A 115 -6.57 -7.12 21.96
N HIS A 116 -6.28 -6.27 22.94
CA HIS A 116 -7.21 -5.26 23.43
C HIS A 116 -6.92 -3.94 22.72
N VAL A 117 -7.78 -3.56 21.77
CA VAL A 117 -7.68 -2.31 21.01
C VAL A 117 -8.98 -1.54 21.22
N GLU A 118 -8.86 -0.26 21.54
CA GLU A 118 -9.98 0.64 21.74
C GLU A 118 -9.92 1.83 20.79
N VAL A 119 -11.08 2.45 20.54
CA VAL A 119 -11.14 3.71 19.79
C VAL A 119 -10.36 4.78 20.56
N GLY A 120 -9.47 5.48 19.87
CA GLY A 120 -8.52 6.44 20.44
C GLY A 120 -7.12 5.88 20.72
N ASP A 121 -6.92 4.55 20.65
CA ASP A 121 -5.58 3.97 20.75
C ASP A 121 -4.70 4.41 19.59
N GLU A 122 -3.38 4.46 19.82
CA GLU A 122 -2.41 4.77 18.76
C GLU A 122 -1.84 3.51 18.10
N VAL A 123 -1.86 3.50 16.76
CA VAL A 123 -1.13 2.55 15.92
C VAL A 123 0.06 3.29 15.29
N LYS A 124 1.27 2.92 15.71
CA LYS A 124 2.50 3.49 15.15
C LYS A 124 2.80 2.92 13.76
N LEU A 125 2.94 3.78 12.77
CA LEU A 125 3.42 3.44 11.42
C LEU A 125 4.94 3.53 11.32
N HIS A 126 5.53 4.45 12.09
CA HIS A 126 6.94 4.79 12.16
C HIS A 126 7.22 5.30 13.60
N PRO A 127 8.48 5.30 14.10
CA PRO A 127 8.80 5.85 15.43
C PRO A 127 8.15 7.20 15.75
N ASP A 128 8.05 8.07 14.75
CA ASP A 128 7.54 9.45 14.85
C ASP A 128 6.15 9.67 14.22
N VAL A 129 5.51 8.62 13.69
CA VAL A 129 4.20 8.74 13.02
C VAL A 129 3.24 7.69 13.57
N SER A 130 2.12 8.15 14.13
CA SER A 130 1.01 7.33 14.60
C SER A 130 -0.29 7.74 13.92
N MET A 131 -1.23 6.80 13.88
CA MET A 131 -2.63 7.03 13.55
C MET A 131 -3.48 6.60 14.75
N ALA A 132 -4.61 7.27 14.95
CA ALA A 132 -5.51 6.96 16.04
C ALA A 132 -6.60 6.01 15.55
N VAL A 133 -6.92 4.99 16.33
CA VAL A 133 -8.03 4.09 16.00
C VAL A 133 -9.33 4.90 16.02
N ALA A 134 -9.92 5.14 14.86
CA ALA A 134 -11.13 5.93 14.70
C ALA A 134 -12.41 5.10 14.86
N GLY A 135 -12.34 3.80 14.63
CA GLY A 135 -13.50 2.90 14.70
C GLY A 135 -13.11 1.43 14.70
N ILE A 136 -13.90 0.61 15.40
CA ILE A 136 -13.69 -0.84 15.51
C ILE A 136 -15.03 -1.56 15.36
N GLU A 137 -15.06 -2.54 14.46
CA GLU A 137 -16.06 -3.60 14.42
C GLU A 137 -15.32 -4.93 14.44
N GLU A 138 -15.36 -5.63 15.58
CA GLU A 138 -14.58 -6.86 15.78
C GLU A 138 -14.88 -7.90 14.69
N GLY A 139 -13.81 -8.40 14.05
CA GLY A 139 -13.91 -9.36 12.94
C GLY A 139 -14.40 -8.77 11.62
N ARG A 140 -14.54 -7.44 11.51
CA ARG A 140 -15.05 -6.77 10.31
C ARG A 140 -14.24 -5.56 9.88
N ALA A 141 -13.93 -4.63 10.79
CA ALA A 141 -13.28 -3.37 10.45
C ALA A 141 -12.38 -2.85 11.59
N LEU A 142 -11.20 -2.38 11.20
CA LEU A 142 -10.30 -1.56 12.01
C LEU A 142 -10.02 -0.28 11.21
N VAL A 143 -10.48 0.86 11.72
CA VAL A 143 -10.33 2.18 11.08
C VAL A 143 -9.28 2.97 11.85
N LEU A 144 -8.32 3.55 11.13
CA LEU A 144 -7.18 4.32 11.65
C LEU A 144 -7.17 5.74 11.09
#